data_AF-A0A7Y4P2F8-F1
#
_entry.id   AF-A0A7Y4P2F8-F1
#
_cell.length_a   1.000
_cell.length_b   1.000
_cell.length_c   1.000
_cell.angle_alpha   90.00
_cell.angle_beta   90.00
_cell.angle_gamma   90.00
#
_symmetry.space_group_name_H-M   'P 1'
#
loop_
_entity.id
_entity.type
_entity.pdbx_description
1 polymer ?
#
loop_
_entity_poly.entity_id
_entity_poly.type
_entity_poly.pdbx_seq_one_letter_code
_entity_poly.pdbx_strand_id
1 'polypeptide(L)'
;MAIVDFGRTSFPNDAGWHLQISPNLSAATMGAMLLLINERNQAAMSAFKNAAKPRAVDKAVLSTIYMDVARTMVEHALRSEEFSETADYEDETLGATLTALVDQLFPGISIGDLRLRMENAPAHFASEIQAAVKVFGDD
;
A
#
# COMPACT_ATOMS: atom_id res chain seq x y z
N MET A 1 9.74 4.35 -6.47
CA MET A 1 8.62 4.56 -7.43
C MET A 1 9.19 4.71 -8.84
N ALA A 2 8.41 4.41 -9.87
CA ALA A 2 8.77 4.68 -11.26
C ALA A 2 7.56 5.24 -12.03
N ILE A 3 7.83 6.05 -13.07
CA ILE A 3 6.82 6.56 -14.00
C ILE A 3 6.84 5.67 -15.24
N VAL A 4 5.68 5.19 -15.68
CA VAL A 4 5.54 4.24 -16.79
C VAL A 4 4.36 4.61 -17.68
N ASP A 5 4.52 4.46 -18.99
CA ASP A 5 3.41 4.48 -19.96
C ASP A 5 2.61 3.17 -19.88
N PHE A 6 1.44 3.18 -19.23
CA PHE A 6 0.63 1.96 -19.14
C PHE A 6 0.11 1.49 -20.50
N GLY A 7 -0.05 2.41 -21.47
CA GLY A 7 -0.40 2.08 -22.86
C GLY A 7 0.66 1.27 -23.62
N ARG A 8 1.82 1.06 -23.01
CA ARG A 8 2.92 0.21 -23.51
C ARG A 8 3.15 -1.04 -22.65
N THR A 9 2.23 -1.34 -21.73
CA THR A 9 2.27 -2.49 -20.83
C THR A 9 0.98 -3.31 -20.92
N SER A 10 0.82 -4.31 -20.05
CA SER A 10 -0.44 -5.06 -19.90
C SER A 10 -1.43 -4.41 -18.93
N PHE A 11 -1.04 -3.32 -18.24
CA PHE A 11 -1.93 -2.64 -17.30
C PHE A 11 -3.02 -1.85 -18.03
N PRO A 12 -4.21 -1.66 -17.43
CA PRO A 12 -5.26 -0.85 -18.02
C PRO A 12 -4.80 0.59 -18.27
N ASN A 13 -5.01 1.11 -19.48
CA ASN A 13 -4.52 2.41 -19.92
C ASN A 13 -4.93 3.59 -19.01
N ASP A 14 -6.13 3.50 -18.40
CA ASP A 14 -6.71 4.58 -17.60
C ASP A 14 -6.47 4.43 -16.09
N ALA A 15 -5.82 3.34 -15.66
CA ALA A 15 -5.44 3.17 -14.26
C ALA A 15 -4.42 4.24 -13.83
N GLY A 16 -4.54 4.79 -12.62
CA GLY A 16 -3.64 5.85 -12.15
C GLY A 16 -2.27 5.35 -11.67
N TRP A 17 -2.24 4.16 -11.06
CA TRP A 17 -1.05 3.55 -10.47
C TRP A 17 -1.20 2.03 -10.42
N HIS A 18 -0.09 1.36 -10.10
CA HIS A 18 -0.05 -0.06 -9.78
C HIS A 18 1.08 -0.31 -8.77
N LEU A 19 0.82 -1.13 -7.74
CA LEU A 19 1.83 -1.54 -6.78
C LEU A 19 2.23 -2.98 -7.06
N GLN A 20 3.53 -3.19 -7.31
CA GLN A 20 4.12 -4.51 -7.36
C GLN A 20 4.74 -4.84 -6.01
N ILE A 21 4.44 -6.04 -5.50
CA ILE A 21 4.98 -6.57 -4.24
C ILE A 21 5.53 -7.97 -4.51
N SER A 22 6.77 -8.22 -4.12
CA SER A 22 7.41 -9.53 -4.15
C SER A 22 6.68 -10.49 -3.21
N PRO A 23 6.47 -11.76 -3.61
CA PRO A 23 5.94 -12.76 -2.68
C PRO A 23 6.97 -13.20 -1.63
N ASN A 24 8.26 -12.92 -1.85
CA ASN A 24 9.33 -13.27 -0.90
C ASN A 24 9.45 -12.19 0.18
N LEU A 25 8.98 -12.53 1.39
CA LEU A 25 8.99 -11.63 2.55
C LEU A 25 10.41 -11.39 3.10
N SER A 26 11.36 -12.28 2.86
CA SER A 26 12.77 -12.09 3.25
C SER A 26 13.56 -11.25 2.26
N ALA A 27 12.97 -10.81 1.14
CA ALA A 27 13.65 -9.94 0.19
C ALA A 27 13.82 -8.52 0.76
N ALA A 28 14.92 -7.85 0.40
CA ALA A 28 15.16 -6.46 0.76
C ALA A 28 14.03 -5.54 0.26
N THR A 29 13.42 -4.76 1.16
CA THR A 29 12.23 -3.94 0.89
C THR A 29 12.40 -3.03 -0.32
N MET A 30 13.58 -2.41 -0.45
CA MET A 30 13.88 -1.44 -1.49
C MET A 30 13.75 -2.01 -2.92
N GLY A 31 13.91 -3.32 -3.08
CA GLY A 31 13.69 -4.03 -4.35
C GLY A 31 12.42 -4.88 -4.39
N ALA A 32 11.84 -5.18 -3.24
CA ALA A 32 10.68 -6.04 -3.10
C ALA A 32 9.35 -5.31 -3.38
N MET A 33 9.35 -3.97 -3.40
CA MET A 33 8.16 -3.17 -3.74
C MET A 33 8.46 -2.12 -4.80
N LEU A 34 7.56 -2.00 -5.77
CA LEU A 34 7.63 -0.97 -6.80
C LEU A 34 6.26 -0.36 -7.06
N LEU A 35 6.10 0.90 -6.64
CA LEU A 35 4.97 1.73 -7.04
C LEU A 35 5.22 2.30 -8.43
N LEU A 36 4.36 1.94 -9.38
CA LEU A 36 4.33 2.45 -10.75
C LEU A 36 3.23 3.51 -10.88
N ILE A 37 3.59 4.69 -11.39
CA ILE A 37 2.64 5.77 -11.68
C ILE A 37 2.46 5.86 -13.19
N ASN A 38 1.21 5.85 -13.63
CA ASN A 38 0.89 5.92 -15.05
C ASN A 38 1.07 7.36 -15.57
N GLU A 39 1.98 7.55 -16.53
CA GLU A 39 2.26 8.88 -17.10
C GLU A 39 1.05 9.48 -17.85
N ARG A 40 0.11 8.64 -18.30
CA ARG A 40 -1.11 9.09 -18.97
C ARG A 40 -2.11 9.71 -18.01
N ASN A 41 -2.06 9.33 -16.73
CA ASN A 41 -2.96 9.87 -15.72
C ASN A 41 -2.42 11.19 -15.17
N GLN A 42 -2.88 12.31 -15.74
CA GLN A 42 -2.38 13.65 -15.40
C GLN A 42 -2.63 14.04 -13.94
N ALA A 43 -3.70 13.52 -13.31
CA ALA A 43 -3.98 13.79 -11.91
C ALA A 43 -2.94 13.14 -10.99
N ALA A 44 -2.67 11.84 -11.18
CA ALA A 44 -1.63 11.12 -10.44
C ALA A 44 -0.23 11.74 -10.69
N MET A 45 0.10 12.01 -11.95
CA MET A 45 1.37 12.63 -12.32
C MET A 45 1.58 14.01 -11.68
N SER A 46 0.55 14.87 -11.72
CA SER A 46 0.61 16.20 -11.11
C SER A 46 0.78 16.11 -9.59
N ALA A 47 0.07 15.18 -8.95
CA ALA A 47 0.14 14.99 -7.52
C ALA A 47 1.54 14.58 -7.05
N PHE A 48 2.17 13.61 -7.72
CA PHE A 48 3.56 13.21 -7.42
C PHE A 48 4.59 14.28 -7.79
N LYS A 49 4.40 14.99 -8.90
CA LYS A 49 5.28 16.10 -9.29
C LYS A 49 5.28 17.23 -8.25
N ASN A 50 4.13 17.49 -7.63
CA ASN A 50 3.95 18.55 -6.65
C ASN A 50 4.09 18.07 -5.20
N ALA A 51 4.55 16.83 -4.95
CA ALA A 51 4.54 16.23 -3.63
C ALA A 51 5.32 17.02 -2.56
N ALA A 52 6.34 17.80 -2.95
CA ALA A 52 7.07 18.68 -2.05
C ALA A 52 6.27 19.90 -1.56
N LYS A 53 5.26 20.34 -2.33
CA LYS A 53 4.35 21.44 -1.97
C LYS A 53 2.98 21.22 -2.63
N PRO A 54 2.19 20.24 -2.15
CA PRO A 54 0.98 19.81 -2.83
C PRO A 54 -0.12 20.85 -2.68
N ARG A 55 -0.89 21.07 -3.75
CA ARG A 55 -2.17 21.79 -3.68
C ARG A 55 -3.22 20.91 -3.00
N ALA A 56 -4.38 21.46 -2.64
CA ALA A 56 -5.47 20.68 -2.03
C ALA A 56 -5.87 19.44 -2.86
N VAL A 57 -5.96 19.59 -4.18
CA VAL A 57 -6.25 18.45 -5.08
C VAL A 57 -5.11 17.42 -5.10
N ASP A 58 -3.86 17.88 -5.05
CA ASP A 58 -2.69 16.98 -5.04
C ASP A 58 -2.65 16.19 -3.72
N LYS A 59 -2.97 16.84 -2.59
CA LYS A 59 -3.10 16.17 -1.28
C LYS A 59 -4.17 15.07 -1.32
N ALA A 60 -5.34 15.35 -1.88
CA ALA A 60 -6.42 14.37 -1.97
C ALA A 60 -6.06 13.18 -2.88
N VAL A 61 -5.35 13.42 -3.98
CA VAL A 61 -4.86 12.34 -4.86
C VAL A 61 -3.78 11.52 -4.14
N LEU A 62 -2.80 12.18 -3.52
CA LEU A 62 -1.74 11.49 -2.76
C LEU A 62 -2.33 10.66 -1.62
N SER A 63 -3.23 11.21 -0.81
CA SER A 63 -3.86 10.48 0.29
C SER A 63 -4.63 9.25 -0.19
N THR A 64 -5.31 9.36 -1.34
CA THR A 64 -6.00 8.22 -1.97
C THR A 64 -5.02 7.13 -2.39
N ILE A 65 -3.89 7.50 -3.01
CA ILE A 65 -2.87 6.56 -3.45
C ILE A 65 -2.18 5.91 -2.25
N TYR A 66 -1.82 6.68 -1.22
CA TYR A 66 -1.23 6.16 0.01
C TYR A 66 -2.16 5.16 0.71
N MET A 67 -3.46 5.45 0.78
CA MET A 67 -4.44 4.52 1.33
C MET A 67 -4.50 3.22 0.54
N ASP A 68 -4.59 3.29 -0.78
CA ASP A 68 -4.69 2.09 -1.61
C ASP A 68 -3.40 1.25 -1.57
N VAL A 69 -2.23 1.90 -1.51
CA VAL A 69 -0.93 1.25 -1.30
C VAL A 69 -0.89 0.54 0.05
N ALA A 70 -1.24 1.24 1.14
CA ALA A 70 -1.26 0.65 2.48
C ALA A 70 -2.23 -0.54 2.56
N ARG A 71 -3.43 -0.39 1.99
CA ARG A 71 -4.41 -1.48 1.87
C ARG A 71 -3.85 -2.67 1.12
N THR A 72 -3.25 -2.44 -0.05
CA THR A 72 -2.67 -3.51 -0.89
C THR A 72 -1.54 -4.23 -0.16
N MET A 73 -0.70 -3.50 0.57
CA MET A 73 0.38 -4.07 1.38
C MET A 73 -0.14 -4.93 2.53
N VAL A 74 -1.10 -4.41 3.31
CA VAL A 74 -1.72 -5.17 4.42
C VAL A 74 -2.41 -6.43 3.89
N GLU A 75 -3.23 -6.31 2.85
CA GLU A 75 -3.90 -7.47 2.25
C GLU A 75 -2.89 -8.49 1.70
N HIS A 76 -1.79 -8.04 1.10
CA HIS A 76 -0.72 -8.92 0.64
C HIS A 76 -0.09 -9.70 1.80
N ALA A 77 0.24 -9.00 2.90
CA ALA A 77 0.79 -9.60 4.10
C ALA A 77 -0.16 -10.67 4.68
N LEU A 78 -1.43 -10.30 4.88
CA LEU A 78 -2.42 -11.19 5.48
C LEU A 78 -2.76 -12.41 4.62
N ARG A 79 -2.59 -12.33 3.29
CA ARG A 79 -2.75 -13.48 2.39
C ARG A 79 -1.57 -14.45 2.38
N SER A 80 -0.38 -14.01 2.81
CA SER A 80 0.80 -14.88 2.86
C SER A 80 0.76 -15.75 4.11
N GLU A 81 0.81 -17.08 3.98
CA GLU A 81 0.86 -17.99 5.13
C GLU A 81 2.13 -17.82 5.98
N GLU A 82 3.23 -17.37 5.36
CA GLU A 82 4.50 -17.10 6.04
C GLU A 82 4.43 -15.90 6.99
N PHE A 83 3.47 -14.99 6.75
CA PHE A 83 3.28 -13.82 7.61
C PHE A 83 2.57 -14.23 8.90
N SER A 84 3.28 -14.19 10.03
CA SER A 84 2.74 -14.62 11.32
C SER A 84 3.36 -13.84 12.47
N GLU A 85 2.72 -13.87 13.63
CA GLU A 85 3.18 -13.18 14.85
C GLU A 85 4.54 -13.68 15.36
N THR A 86 4.90 -14.91 15.01
CA THR A 86 6.15 -15.54 15.41
C THR A 86 7.22 -15.46 14.33
N ALA A 87 6.90 -14.90 13.16
CA ALA A 87 7.87 -14.72 12.09
C ALA A 87 8.88 -13.65 12.51
N ASP A 88 10.16 -14.00 12.47
CA ASP A 88 11.26 -13.08 12.73
C ASP A 88 11.87 -12.68 11.38
N TYR A 89 11.60 -11.46 10.96
CA TYR A 89 12.10 -10.90 9.71
C TYR A 89 13.29 -10.01 10.00
N GLU A 90 14.37 -10.18 9.23
CA GLU A 90 15.52 -9.28 9.31
C GLU A 90 15.08 -7.83 9.01
N ASP A 91 15.75 -6.87 9.66
CA ASP A 91 15.55 -5.45 9.38
C ASP A 91 15.71 -5.15 7.89
N GLU A 92 14.99 -4.15 7.40
CA GLU A 92 14.99 -3.73 5.98
C GLU A 92 14.48 -4.79 4.97
N THR A 93 13.88 -5.88 5.44
CA THR A 93 13.14 -6.83 4.60
C THR A 93 11.67 -6.45 4.45
N LEU A 94 11.06 -6.99 3.39
CA LEU A 94 9.64 -6.78 3.10
C LEU A 94 8.76 -7.21 4.29
N GLY A 95 9.05 -8.37 4.88
CA GLY A 95 8.35 -8.89 6.04
C GLY A 95 8.41 -7.91 7.22
N ALA A 96 9.60 -7.42 7.60
CA ALA A 96 9.75 -6.43 8.67
C ALA A 96 8.98 -5.13 8.38
N THR A 97 8.97 -4.69 7.12
CA THR A 97 8.22 -3.50 6.69
C THR A 97 6.71 -3.71 6.79
N LEU A 98 6.21 -4.88 6.40
CA LEU A 98 4.79 -5.22 6.49
C LEU A 98 4.34 -5.40 7.94
N THR A 99 5.17 -6.01 8.80
CA THR A 99 4.92 -6.09 10.24
C THR A 99 4.78 -4.70 10.85
N ALA A 100 5.75 -3.81 10.60
CA ALA A 100 5.71 -2.44 11.12
C ALA A 100 4.46 -1.67 10.63
N LEU A 101 4.06 -1.85 9.37
CA LEU A 101 2.84 -1.23 8.84
C LEU A 101 1.58 -1.77 9.55
N VAL A 102 1.48 -3.09 9.71
CA VAL A 102 0.32 -3.71 10.38
C VAL A 102 0.23 -3.26 11.84
N ASP A 103 1.35 -3.26 12.57
CA ASP A 103 1.40 -2.81 13.97
C ASP A 103 1.02 -1.33 14.12
N GLN A 104 1.42 -0.49 13.16
CA GLN A 104 1.05 0.92 13.13
C GLN A 104 -0.45 1.11 12.90
N LEU A 105 -1.06 0.35 11.99
CA LEU A 105 -2.46 0.52 11.61
C LEU A 105 -3.44 -0.19 12.57
N PHE A 106 -3.01 -1.31 13.16
CA PHE A 106 -3.84 -2.18 14.00
C PHE A 106 -3.13 -2.54 15.32
N PRO A 107 -2.81 -1.55 16.16
CA PRO A 107 -2.01 -1.77 17.36
C PRO A 107 -2.70 -2.77 18.29
N GLY A 108 -1.99 -3.85 18.63
CA GLY A 108 -2.43 -4.88 19.57
C GLY A 108 -3.48 -5.85 19.02
N ILE A 109 -3.75 -5.86 17.71
CA ILE A 109 -4.63 -6.85 17.08
C ILE A 109 -3.78 -7.99 16.50
N SER A 110 -4.20 -9.23 16.78
CA SER A 110 -3.52 -10.43 16.30
C SER A 110 -3.60 -10.56 14.78
N ILE A 111 -2.59 -11.15 14.13
CA ILE A 111 -2.59 -11.39 12.68
C ILE A 111 -3.74 -12.33 12.30
N GLY A 112 -4.04 -13.31 13.17
CA GLY A 112 -5.17 -14.22 13.01
C GLY A 112 -6.52 -13.49 12.97
N ASP A 113 -6.75 -12.55 13.89
CA ASP A 113 -7.98 -11.75 13.91
C ASP A 113 -8.09 -10.86 12.68
N LEU A 114 -6.98 -10.25 12.23
CA LEU A 114 -6.97 -9.43 11.03
C LEU A 114 -7.33 -10.24 9.78
N ARG A 115 -6.80 -11.46 9.64
CA ARG A 115 -7.21 -12.39 8.57
C ARG A 115 -8.70 -12.69 8.62
N LEU A 116 -9.23 -13.03 9.79
CA LEU A 116 -10.66 -13.31 9.98
C LEU A 116 -11.53 -12.10 9.61
N ARG A 117 -11.12 -10.88 9.94
CA ARG A 117 -11.83 -9.65 9.54
C ARG A 117 -11.78 -9.43 8.03
N MET A 118 -10.60 -9.60 7.42
CA MET A 118 -10.41 -9.47 5.98
C MET A 118 -11.27 -10.48 5.20
N GLU A 119 -11.39 -11.72 5.70
CA GLU A 119 -12.17 -12.78 5.06
C GLU A 119 -13.69 -12.61 5.27
N ASN A 120 -14.13 -12.33 6.50
CA ASN A 120 -15.56 -12.28 6.83
C ASN A 120 -16.23 -10.96 6.44
N ALA A 121 -15.49 -9.85 6.44
CA ALA A 121 -16.03 -8.52 6.19
C ALA A 121 -15.05 -7.62 5.40
N PRO A 122 -14.64 -8.02 4.18
CA PRO A 122 -13.59 -7.33 3.41
C PRO A 122 -13.88 -5.84 3.16
N ALA A 123 -15.13 -5.47 2.92
CA ALA A 123 -15.52 -4.07 2.73
C ALA A 123 -15.37 -3.23 4.00
N HIS A 124 -15.72 -3.80 5.17
CA HIS A 124 -15.52 -3.13 6.45
C HIS A 124 -14.04 -3.01 6.79
N PHE A 125 -13.27 -4.08 6.56
CA PHE A 125 -11.83 -4.10 6.75
C PHE A 125 -11.11 -3.01 5.92
N ALA A 126 -11.52 -2.82 4.66
CA ALA A 126 -11.01 -1.73 3.83
C ALA A 126 -11.34 -0.34 4.43
N SER A 127 -12.52 -0.16 5.02
CA SER A 127 -12.87 1.08 5.74
C SER A 127 -12.07 1.26 7.03
N GLU A 128 -11.75 0.20 7.76
CA GLU A 128 -10.85 0.25 8.93
C GLU A 128 -9.46 0.75 8.52
N ILE A 129 -8.89 0.23 7.42
CA ILE A 129 -7.60 0.71 6.89
C ILE A 129 -7.71 2.17 6.48
N GLN A 130 -8.77 2.56 5.76
CA GLN A 130 -9.00 3.95 5.35
C GLN A 130 -9.02 4.90 6.55
N ALA A 131 -9.67 4.51 7.64
CA ALA A 131 -9.70 5.29 8.88
C ALA A 131 -8.32 5.36 9.53
N ALA A 132 -7.59 4.23 9.60
CA ALA A 132 -6.28 4.14 10.23
C ALA A 132 -5.22 4.99 9.52
N VAL A 133 -5.25 5.07 8.18
CA VAL A 133 -4.33 5.92 7.40
C VAL A 133 -4.75 7.40 7.33
N LYS A 134 -5.87 7.77 7.97
CA LYS A 134 -6.42 9.13 8.00
C LYS A 134 -6.56 9.76 6.61
N VAL A 135 -7.22 9.07 5.67
CA VAL A 135 -7.44 9.65 4.32
C VAL A 135 -8.13 11.01 4.43
N PHE A 136 -7.55 12.01 3.76
CA PHE A 136 -8.00 13.41 3.79
C PHE A 136 -7.81 14.13 5.14
N GLY A 137 -7.00 13.58 6.04
CA GLY A 137 -6.59 14.26 7.28
C GLY A 137 -5.69 15.47 7.04
N ASP A 138 -5.59 16.34 8.05
CA ASP A 138 -4.92 17.65 7.99
C ASP A 138 -3.41 17.61 8.32
N ASP A 139 -2.82 16.42 8.47
CA ASP A 139 -1.41 16.25 8.89
C ASP A 139 -0.40 16.81 7.86
#